data_AF-A0A846Q1H5-F1
#
_entry.id   AF-A0A846Q1H5-F1
#
_cell.length_a   1.000
_cell.length_b   1.000
_cell.length_c   1.000
_cell.angle_alpha   90.00
_cell.angle_beta   90.00
_cell.angle_gamma   90.00
#
_symmetry.space_group_name_H-M   'P 1'
#
loop_
_entity.id
_entity.type
_entity.pdbx_description
1 polymer ?
#
loop_
_entity_poly.entity_id
_entity_poly.type
_entity_poly.pdbx_seq_one_letter_code
_entity_poly.pdbx_strand_id
1 'polypeptide(L)'
;MISSACQHICPLSQDVPSYIGLIAQGKFDEAIKVVRKENPLPLICGRVCHTPCEEKCVAGEWGDSLAIRGLKRFLADYEMKKGVIVEETP
;
A
#
# COMPACT_ATOMS: atom_id res chain seq x y z
N MET A 1 11.25 12.11 -2.59
CA MET A 1 10.27 13.15 -2.98
C MET A 1 8.90 12.61 -2.62
N ILE A 2 8.19 13.24 -1.68
CA ILE A 2 6.81 12.87 -1.33
C ILE A 2 5.92 13.42 -2.44
N SER A 3 5.28 12.54 -3.21
CA SER A 3 4.59 12.92 -4.45
C SER A 3 3.06 13.03 -4.30
N SER A 4 2.49 12.58 -3.19
CA SER A 4 1.03 12.46 -3.01
C SER A 4 0.55 12.73 -1.58
N ALA A 5 -0.70 13.20 -1.45
CA ALA A 5 -1.34 13.48 -0.17
C ALA A 5 -1.44 12.21 0.72
N CYS A 6 -1.74 11.06 0.11
CA CYS A 6 -1.81 9.78 0.81
C CYS A 6 -0.44 9.29 1.33
N GLN A 7 0.65 9.57 0.61
CA GLN A 7 2.01 9.31 1.11
C GLN A 7 2.40 10.29 2.22
N HIS A 8 2.09 11.58 2.06
CA HIS A 8 2.44 12.63 3.02
C HIS A 8 1.83 12.39 4.41
N ILE A 9 0.56 11.97 4.46
CA ILE A 9 -0.14 11.75 5.74
C ILE A 9 0.18 10.39 6.36
N CYS A 10 0.80 9.47 5.62
CA CYS A 10 1.15 8.15 6.14
C CYS A 10 2.34 8.27 7.12
N PRO A 11 2.25 7.78 8.36
CA PRO A 11 3.37 7.82 9.31
C PRO A 11 4.61 7.07 8.82
N LEU A 12 4.42 6.06 7.95
CA LEU A 12 5.49 5.27 7.35
C LEU A 12 5.98 5.84 6.01
N SER A 13 5.38 6.94 5.53
CA SER A 13 5.69 7.53 4.21
C SER A 13 5.64 6.53 3.03
N GLN A 14 4.78 5.51 3.13
CA GLN A 14 4.69 4.45 2.13
C GLN A 14 4.33 5.01 0.75
N ASP A 15 4.96 4.48 -0.30
CA ASP A 15 4.69 4.89 -1.68
C ASP A 15 3.37 4.31 -2.22
N VAL A 16 2.26 4.89 -1.75
CA VAL A 16 0.89 4.50 -2.10
C VAL A 16 0.61 4.54 -3.61
N PRO A 17 0.94 5.62 -4.33
CA PRO A 17 0.67 5.68 -5.77
C PRO A 17 1.37 4.56 -6.54
N SER A 18 2.63 4.25 -6.20
CA SER A 18 3.41 3.25 -6.93
C SER A 18 2.83 1.84 -6.79
N TYR A 19 2.55 1.37 -5.57
CA TYR A 19 2.01 0.01 -5.43
C TYR A 19 0.58 -0.12 -5.96
N ILE A 20 -0.24 0.94 -5.92
CA ILE A 20 -1.57 0.93 -6.54
C ILE A 20 -1.45 0.88 -8.07
N GLY A 21 -0.53 1.64 -8.66
CA GLY A 21 -0.25 1.58 -10.09
C GLY A 21 0.23 0.19 -10.54
N LEU A 22 1.05 -0.48 -9.72
CA LEU A 22 1.49 -1.86 -9.96
C LEU A 22 0.33 -2.85 -9.82
N ILE A 23 -0.55 -2.69 -8.83
CA ILE A 23 -1.79 -3.50 -8.71
C ILE A 23 -2.63 -3.36 -9.98
N ALA A 24 -2.83 -2.13 -10.48
CA ALA A 24 -3.62 -1.88 -11.70
C ALA A 24 -3.02 -2.55 -12.94
N GLN A 25 -1.71 -2.78 -12.96
CA GLN A 25 -0.99 -3.50 -14.03
C GLN A 25 -0.92 -5.02 -13.81
N GLY A 26 -1.49 -5.54 -12.71
CA GLY A 26 -1.39 -6.97 -12.34
C GLY A 26 -0.01 -7.40 -11.81
N LYS A 27 0.87 -6.44 -11.51
CA LYS A 27 2.26 -6.65 -11.04
C LYS A 27 2.31 -6.76 -9.52
N PHE A 28 1.72 -7.82 -8.98
CA PHE A 28 1.52 -7.97 -7.53
C PHE A 28 2.82 -8.25 -6.75
N ASP A 29 3.79 -8.94 -7.36
CA ASP A 29 5.08 -9.22 -6.73
C ASP A 29 5.90 -7.94 -6.53
N GLU A 30 5.89 -7.06 -7.52
CA GLU A 30 6.52 -5.75 -7.45
C GLU A 30 5.76 -4.84 -6.48
N ALA A 31 4.43 -4.89 -6.50
CA ALA A 31 3.61 -4.09 -5.61
C ALA A 31 3.87 -4.41 -4.13
N ILE A 32 3.97 -5.69 -3.74
CA ILE A 32 4.27 -6.04 -2.36
C ILE A 32 5.70 -5.66 -1.95
N LYS A 33 6.67 -5.74 -2.88
CA LYS A 33 8.05 -5.26 -2.63
C LYS A 33 8.07 -3.77 -2.31
N VAL A 34 7.31 -2.96 -3.05
CA VAL A 34 7.15 -1.52 -2.76
C VAL A 34 6.55 -1.32 -1.37
N VAL A 35 5.48 -2.04 -1.02
CA VAL A 35 4.87 -1.93 0.32
C VAL A 35 5.87 -2.29 1.42
N ARG A 36 6.63 -3.38 1.26
CA ARG A 36 7.56 -3.89 2.27
C ARG A 36 8.80 -3.02 2.48
N LYS A 37 9.15 -2.19 1.50
CA LYS A 37 10.27 -1.27 1.62
C LYS A 37 10.16 -0.35 2.84
N GLU A 38 8.95 0.14 3.13
CA GLU A 38 8.71 1.00 4.31
C GLU A 38 7.84 0.33 5.40
N ASN A 39 7.16 -0.77 5.09
CA ASN A 39 6.25 -1.43 6.04
C ASN A 39 6.59 -2.91 6.22
N PRO A 40 7.25 -3.28 7.33
CA PRO A 40 7.58 -4.68 7.62
C PRO A 40 6.36 -5.52 8.03
N LEU A 41 5.22 -4.90 8.34
CA LEU A 41 4.02 -5.55 8.87
C LEU A 41 2.78 -5.30 7.98
N PRO A 42 2.83 -5.57 6.66
CA PRO A 42 1.74 -5.25 5.75
C PRO A 42 0.46 -6.05 6.05
N LEU A 43 0.61 -7.29 6.54
CA LEU A 43 -0.49 -8.15 6.98
C LEU A 43 -1.32 -7.53 8.12
N ILE A 44 -0.63 -6.91 9.08
CA ILE A 44 -1.26 -6.26 10.24
C ILE A 44 -1.85 -4.91 9.80
N CYS A 45 -1.04 -4.05 9.18
CA CYS A 45 -1.47 -2.73 8.74
C CYS A 45 -2.63 -2.79 7.71
N GLY A 46 -2.72 -3.83 6.88
CA GLY A 46 -3.87 -4.05 5.99
C GLY A 46 -5.19 -4.34 6.72
N ARG A 47 -5.16 -4.64 8.03
CA ARG A 47 -6.34 -4.98 8.83
C ARG A 47 -6.67 -3.88 9.84
N VAL A 48 -5.67 -3.38 10.57
CA VAL A 48 -5.88 -2.50 11.73
C VAL A 48 -5.53 -1.04 11.51
N CYS A 49 -4.94 -0.67 10.37
CA CYS A 49 -4.59 0.72 10.10
C CYS A 49 -5.84 1.63 10.14
N HIS A 50 -5.71 2.81 10.75
CA HIS A 50 -6.75 3.83 10.87
C HIS A 50 -6.93 4.68 9.60
N THR A 51 -6.26 4.32 8.49
CA THR A 51 -6.50 4.85 7.14
C THR A 51 -6.48 6.38 6.96
N PRO A 52 -5.50 7.13 7.53
CA PRO A 52 -5.45 8.58 7.32
C PRO A 52 -5.17 8.94 5.84
N CYS A 53 -4.56 8.01 5.11
CA CYS A 53 -4.32 8.12 3.67
C CYS A 53 -5.60 8.05 2.82
N GLU A 54 -6.66 7.39 3.30
CA GLU A 54 -7.96 7.34 2.60
C GLU A 54 -8.77 8.62 2.86
N GLU A 55 -8.66 9.19 4.06
CA GLU A 55 -9.31 10.46 4.42
C GLU A 55 -8.79 11.67 3.63
N LYS A 56 -7.50 11.63 3.23
CA LYS A 56 -6.86 12.68 2.42
C LYS A 56 -6.66 12.27 0.96
N CYS A 57 -7.41 11.27 0.49
CA CYS A 57 -7.31 10.83 -0.89
C CYS A 57 -7.95 11.86 -1.82
N VAL A 58 -7.19 12.33 -2.81
CA VAL A 58 -7.66 13.32 -3.80
C VAL A 58 -8.84 12.76 -4.61
N ALA A 59 -8.90 11.45 -4.87
CA ALA A 59 -10.06 10.80 -5.51
C ALA A 59 -11.37 10.99 -4.71
N GLY A 60 -11.27 11.12 -3.38
CA GLY A 60 -12.41 11.38 -2.49
C GLY A 60 -13.04 12.77 -2.67
N GLU A 61 -12.38 13.70 -3.36
CA GLU A 61 -12.95 15.02 -3.67
C GLU A 61 -14.00 14.95 -4.79
N TRP A 62 -13.89 13.97 -5.69
CA TRP A 62 -14.82 13.78 -6.83
C TRP A 62 -15.70 12.54 -6.71
N GLY A 63 -15.54 11.74 -5.65
CA GLY A 63 -16.27 10.49 -5.45
C GLY A 63 -15.76 9.75 -4.23
N ASP A 64 -15.64 8.43 -4.34
CA ASP A 64 -15.11 7.61 -3.25
C ASP A 64 -13.58 7.60 -3.24
N SER A 65 -13.01 7.69 -2.03
CA SER A 65 -11.58 7.45 -1.81
C SER A 65 -11.17 6.05 -2.24
N LEU A 66 -9.92 5.91 -2.69
CA LEU A 66 -9.35 4.59 -2.96
C LEU A 66 -9.28 3.77 -1.66
N ALA A 67 -9.68 2.49 -1.74
CA ALA A 67 -9.61 1.54 -0.63
C ALA A 67 -8.17 1.05 -0.37
N ILE A 68 -7.26 1.98 -0.04
CA ILE A 68 -5.82 1.77 0.14
C ILE A 68 -5.51 0.64 1.13
N ARG A 69 -6.18 0.58 2.29
CA ARG A 69 -6.03 -0.50 3.28
C ARG A 69 -6.49 -1.84 2.73
N GLY A 70 -7.59 -1.85 1.97
CA GLY A 70 -8.10 -3.04 1.30
C GLY A 70 -7.11 -3.59 0.28
N LEU A 71 -6.54 -2.70 -0.54
CA LEU A 71 -5.49 -3.05 -1.52
C LEU A 71 -4.22 -3.56 -0.85
N LYS A 72 -3.80 -2.93 0.25
CA LYS A 72 -2.67 -3.39 1.07
C LYS A 72 -2.92 -4.78 1.67
N ARG A 73 -4.12 -5.02 2.20
CA ARG A 73 -4.54 -6.33 2.70
C ARG A 73 -4.49 -7.38 1.60
N PHE A 74 -5.03 -7.06 0.43
CA PHE A 74 -4.99 -7.96 -0.73
C PHE A 74 -3.55 -8.36 -1.08
N LEU A 75 -2.63 -7.41 -1.17
CA LEU A 75 -1.22 -7.70 -1.46
C LEU A 75 -0.56 -8.58 -0.38
N ALA A 76 -0.81 -8.27 0.90
CA ALA A 76 -0.24 -9.03 1.99
C ALA A 76 -0.80 -10.47 2.04
N ASP A 77 -2.10 -10.64 1.75
CA ASP A 77 -2.74 -11.95 1.66
C ASP A 77 -2.26 -12.73 0.43
N TYR A 78 -2.02 -12.04 -0.69
CA TYR A 78 -1.41 -12.61 -1.90
C TYR A 78 -0.01 -13.14 -1.63
N GLU A 79 0.84 -12.34 -1.00
CA GLU A 79 2.19 -12.71 -0.60
C GLU A 79 2.20 -13.96 0.28
N MET A 80 1.35 -13.99 1.31
CA MET A 80 1.27 -15.12 2.24
C MET A 80 0.84 -16.42 1.54
N LYS A 81 0.00 -16.35 0.51
CA LYS A 81 -0.45 -17.52 -0.26
C LYS A 81 0.59 -18.01 -1.26
N LYS A 82 1.29 -17.09 -1.93
CA LYS A 82 2.25 -17.41 -2.99
C LYS A 82 3.64 -17.74 -2.44
N GLY A 83 3.98 -17.24 -1.25
CA GLY A 83 5.33 -17.35 -0.69
C GLY A 83 6.33 -16.46 -1.42
N VAL A 84 5.96 -15.20 -1.69
CA VAL A 84 6.87 -14.25 -2.36
C VAL A 84 8.06 -14.00 -1.44
N ILE A 85 9.26 -14.33 -1.92
CA ILE A 85 10.51 -14.02 -1.23
C ILE A 85 10.78 -12.54 -1.47
N VAL A 86 10.51 -11.72 -0.46
CA VAL A 86 10.97 -10.33 -0.45
C VAL A 86 12.28 -10.33 0.31
N GLU A 87 13.38 -10.11 -0.42
CA GLU A 87 14.69 -9.93 0.19
C GLU A 87 14.60 -8.80 1.21
N GLU A 88 14.80 -9.12 2.48
CA GLU A 88 14.79 -8.14 3.56
C GLU A 88 15.94 -7.17 3.29
N THR A 89 15.62 -5.89 3.08
CA THR A 89 16.67 -4.87 2.99
C THR A 89 17.17 -4.64 4.42
N PRO A 90 18.49 -4.64 4.67
CA PRO A 90 19.06 -4.51 6.02
C PRO A 90 18.69 -3.21 6.74
#